data_AF-A0A0F9LFT7-F1
#
_entry.id   AF-A0A0F9LFT7-F1
#
_cell.length_a   1.000
_cell.length_b   1.000
_cell.length_c   1.000
_cell.angle_alpha   90.00
_cell.angle_beta   90.00
_cell.angle_gamma   90.00
#
_symmetry.space_group_name_H-M   'P 1'
#
loop_
_entity.id
_entity.type
_entity.pdbx_description
1 polymer ?
#
loop_
_entity_poly.entity_id
_entity_poly.type
_entity_poly.pdbx_seq_one_letter_code
_entity_poly.pdbx_strand_id
1 'polypeptide(L)'
;MAFDRYKSNTTGFETIAQLGGNHQARFFCDDAVGGVYVTKAPVAKLKMVPQVQFINTNIAWDVSASRTQSGTIDTFDLTFGGGGASDLTGQDFGVDPLTGNVQYTSTGQFTATLFVTDTLGNRSQPATLTIDAVDIANGITKVYIATSDTGIFTYVPGGTPVTANAGLSGGDLNVSMGRLNPNFANLPSGQQHYWFACDTGVIFSVDGAATWTKITKAALGDPTNTAGDGSPPDTDDLDEISITFDPQDVRRVYVLRLTNSTWNASFDPRAFLYWSDTYGTTWLSFGVGA
;
A
#
# COMPACT_ATOMS: atom_id res chain seq x y z
N MET A 1 -69.35 45.66 -18.96
CA MET A 1 -68.54 46.55 -19.82
C MET A 1 -67.15 45.95 -19.90
N ALA A 2 -66.65 45.77 -21.12
CA ALA A 2 -65.41 45.08 -21.46
C ALA A 2 -64.17 45.77 -20.89
N PHE A 3 -63.06 45.04 -20.72
CA PHE A 3 -61.84 45.14 -21.54
C PHE A 3 -60.75 44.24 -20.86
N ASP A 4 -60.43 43.05 -21.36
CA ASP A 4 -59.58 42.74 -22.51
C ASP A 4 -58.13 42.37 -22.10
N ARG A 5 -57.63 41.29 -22.70
CA ARG A 5 -56.23 40.82 -22.81
C ARG A 5 -55.56 40.08 -21.65
N TYR A 6 -55.81 38.77 -21.65
CA TYR A 6 -54.70 37.81 -21.52
C TYR A 6 -53.70 38.06 -22.66
N LYS A 7 -52.49 38.49 -22.31
CA LYS A 7 -51.28 38.23 -23.10
C LYS A 7 -50.34 37.40 -22.24
N SER A 8 -50.28 36.10 -22.51
CA SER A 8 -49.15 35.27 -22.10
C SER A 8 -47.97 35.61 -23.01
N ASN A 9 -46.82 35.93 -22.41
CA ASN A 9 -45.53 35.59 -22.99
C ASN A 9 -44.43 35.80 -21.96
N THR A 10 -44.21 34.78 -21.12
CA THR A 10 -42.87 34.53 -20.58
C THR A 10 -42.80 33.08 -20.11
N THR A 11 -41.92 32.36 -20.80
CA THR A 11 -41.41 31.04 -20.45
C THR A 11 -40.67 31.11 -19.12
N GLY A 12 -41.32 30.70 -18.04
CA GLY A 12 -40.67 30.58 -16.73
C GLY A 12 -41.57 29.82 -15.76
N PHE A 13 -41.14 28.62 -15.36
CA PHE A 13 -41.70 27.97 -14.18
C PHE A 13 -41.19 28.72 -12.94
N GLU A 14 -42.02 29.59 -12.37
CA GLU A 14 -41.76 30.14 -11.04
C GLU A 14 -42.41 29.21 -10.01
N THR A 15 -41.63 28.28 -9.46
CA THR A 15 -42.07 27.52 -8.28
C THR A 15 -41.79 28.40 -7.07
N ILE A 16 -42.81 29.14 -6.61
CA ILE A 16 -42.73 29.87 -5.34
C ILE A 16 -42.84 28.84 -4.20
N ALA A 17 -41.72 28.24 -3.80
CA ALA A 17 -41.64 27.53 -2.54
C ALA A 17 -41.54 28.58 -1.43
N GLN A 18 -42.65 28.80 -0.72
CA GLN A 18 -42.72 29.70 0.43
C GLN A 18 -41.99 29.04 1.61
N LEU A 19 -40.67 29.22 1.68
CA LEU A 19 -39.86 28.77 2.81
C LEU A 19 -40.06 29.76 3.98
N GLY A 20 -40.79 29.31 5.01
CA GLY A 20 -40.93 30.05 6.25
C GLY A 20 -39.60 30.21 6.97
N GLY A 21 -39.31 31.45 7.42
CA GLY A 21 -38.40 31.76 8.52
C GLY A 21 -36.92 31.35 8.39
N ASN A 22 -36.07 32.33 8.05
CA ASN A 22 -34.64 32.39 8.40
C ASN A 22 -33.68 31.32 7.89
N HIS A 23 -33.75 30.96 6.61
CA HIS A 23 -32.59 30.45 5.90
C HIS A 23 -32.31 31.29 4.64
N GLN A 24 -31.45 32.30 4.75
CA GLN A 24 -30.84 32.88 3.57
C GLN A 24 -29.71 31.96 3.11
N ALA A 25 -29.98 31.13 2.09
CA ALA A 25 -28.89 30.48 1.39
C ALA A 25 -28.07 31.57 0.65
N ARG A 26 -26.85 31.84 1.13
CA ARG A 26 -25.90 32.69 0.41
C ARG A 26 -25.26 31.86 -0.69
N PHE A 27 -25.80 31.96 -1.90
CA PHE A 27 -25.07 31.60 -3.12
C PHE A 27 -24.39 32.86 -3.62
N PHE A 28 -23.05 32.88 -3.60
CA PHE A 28 -22.30 33.90 -4.32
C PHE A 28 -22.16 33.43 -5.77
N CYS A 29 -22.79 34.13 -6.70
CA CYS A 29 -22.39 34.09 -8.10
C CYS A 29 -22.49 35.51 -8.67
N ASP A 30 -21.35 36.06 -9.07
CA ASP A 30 -21.31 37.20 -9.98
C ASP A 30 -20.24 36.89 -11.03
N ASP A 31 -20.66 36.19 -12.08
CA ASP A 31 -20.13 36.42 -13.41
C ASP A 31 -21.31 36.77 -14.33
N ALA A 32 -21.04 37.58 -15.36
CA ALA A 32 -22.06 38.10 -16.27
C ALA A 32 -22.69 37.03 -17.18
N VAL A 33 -22.40 35.73 -16.98
CA VAL A 33 -22.82 34.61 -17.84
C VAL A 33 -23.71 33.60 -17.08
N GLY A 34 -23.96 33.80 -15.79
CA GLY A 34 -25.05 33.11 -15.08
C GLY A 34 -24.78 31.64 -14.76
N GLY A 35 -23.50 31.24 -14.65
CA GLY A 35 -23.12 29.93 -14.15
C GLY A 35 -22.70 29.97 -12.69
N VAL A 36 -23.39 29.24 -11.80
CA VAL A 36 -22.80 28.88 -10.51
C VAL A 36 -21.82 27.73 -10.76
N TYR A 37 -20.56 28.05 -11.02
CA TYR A 37 -19.50 27.05 -11.06
C TYR A 37 -18.94 26.85 -9.66
N VAL A 38 -19.29 25.74 -9.02
CA VAL A 38 -18.50 25.25 -7.87
C VAL A 38 -17.28 24.56 -8.47
N THR A 39 -16.22 25.32 -8.77
CA THR A 39 -14.95 24.70 -9.17
C THR A 39 -14.42 23.95 -7.96
N LYS A 40 -14.13 22.67 -8.14
CA LYS A 40 -13.57 21.84 -7.09
C LYS A 40 -12.12 21.62 -7.41
N ALA A 41 -11.25 21.90 -6.44
CA ALA A 41 -9.83 21.63 -6.56
C ALA A 41 -9.59 20.16 -6.98
N PRO A 42 -8.58 19.91 -7.83
CA PRO A 42 -8.22 18.56 -8.19
C PRO A 42 -7.74 17.76 -6.98
N VAL A 43 -7.73 16.44 -7.13
CA VAL A 43 -7.25 15.48 -6.13
C VAL A 43 -5.96 14.86 -6.66
N ALA A 44 -4.85 15.23 -6.03
CA ALA A 44 -3.55 14.60 -6.26
C ALA A 44 -3.56 13.17 -5.72
N LYS A 45 -2.94 12.24 -6.47
CA LYS A 45 -2.57 10.92 -6.00
C LYS A 45 -1.14 10.65 -6.40
N LEU A 46 -0.33 10.30 -5.42
CA LEU A 46 1.05 9.90 -5.60
C LEU A 46 1.21 8.44 -5.19
N LYS A 47 1.81 7.64 -6.05
CA LYS A 47 2.14 6.24 -5.77
C LYS A 47 3.61 6.00 -6.09
N MET A 48 4.36 5.45 -5.15
CA MET A 48 5.69 4.88 -5.40
C MET A 48 5.72 3.50 -4.76
N VAL A 49 5.89 2.48 -5.59
CA VAL A 49 5.82 1.09 -5.15
C VAL A 49 7.02 0.33 -5.71
N PRO A 50 7.87 -0.27 -4.85
CA PRO A 50 7.84 -0.17 -3.39
C PRO A 50 8.19 1.25 -2.89
N GLN A 51 7.83 1.59 -1.65
CA GLN A 51 8.25 2.86 -1.03
C GLN A 51 9.74 2.86 -0.62
N VAL A 52 10.37 1.70 -0.58
CA VAL A 52 11.82 1.57 -0.40
C VAL A 52 12.52 1.81 -1.74
N GLN A 53 13.46 2.74 -1.76
CA GLN A 53 14.25 3.11 -2.92
C GLN A 53 15.74 2.91 -2.63
N PHE A 54 16.53 2.67 -3.66
CA PHE A 54 17.98 2.46 -3.52
C PHE A 54 18.74 3.66 -4.04
N ILE A 55 19.78 4.08 -3.32
CA ILE A 55 20.59 5.22 -3.77
C ILE A 55 21.22 4.94 -5.14
N ASN A 56 21.37 5.99 -5.95
CA ASN A 56 21.91 5.96 -7.31
C ASN A 56 21.14 5.04 -8.28
N THR A 57 19.86 4.77 -8.00
CA THR A 57 18.94 4.09 -8.91
C THR A 57 17.78 4.98 -9.30
N ASN A 58 17.29 4.78 -10.53
CA ASN A 58 16.12 5.50 -11.01
C ASN A 58 14.89 5.05 -10.23
N ILE A 59 14.18 6.02 -9.66
CA ILE A 59 12.96 5.79 -8.90
C ILE A 59 11.74 5.85 -9.83
N ALA A 60 10.78 4.94 -9.62
CA ALA A 60 9.50 4.92 -10.32
C ALA A 60 8.42 5.60 -9.46
N TRP A 61 7.54 6.37 -10.10
CA TRP A 61 6.51 7.15 -9.42
C TRP A 61 5.29 7.35 -10.32
N ASP A 62 4.10 7.05 -9.85
CA ASP A 62 2.88 7.15 -10.64
C ASP A 62 1.95 8.21 -10.05
N VAL A 63 1.66 9.24 -10.86
CA VAL A 63 0.67 10.28 -10.52
C VAL A 63 -0.57 10.24 -11.42
N SER A 64 -0.67 9.27 -12.32
CA SER A 64 -1.73 9.14 -13.34
C SER A 64 -3.13 8.97 -12.74
N ALA A 65 -3.22 8.48 -11.51
CA ALA A 65 -4.48 8.32 -10.79
C ALA A 65 -5.03 9.64 -10.19
N SER A 66 -4.28 10.74 -10.33
CA SER A 66 -4.75 12.09 -10.00
C SER A 66 -5.93 12.47 -10.88
N ARG A 67 -6.88 13.24 -10.35
CA ARG A 67 -8.12 13.56 -11.06
C ARG A 67 -8.68 14.93 -10.70
N THR A 68 -9.44 15.52 -11.61
CA THR A 68 -10.25 16.71 -11.34
C THR A 68 -11.73 16.43 -11.63
N GLN A 69 -12.64 17.16 -10.97
CA GLN A 69 -14.08 17.16 -11.28
C GLN A 69 -14.46 18.32 -12.21
N SER A 70 -13.55 19.27 -12.41
CA SER A 70 -13.70 20.43 -13.30
C SER A 70 -12.48 20.49 -14.22
N GLY A 71 -12.66 20.15 -15.50
CA GLY A 71 -11.60 20.21 -16.51
C GLY A 71 -10.72 18.95 -16.62
N THR A 72 -9.46 19.16 -16.96
CA THR A 72 -8.40 18.13 -17.06
C THR A 72 -7.22 18.55 -16.20
N ILE A 73 -6.44 17.58 -15.70
CA ILE A 73 -5.16 17.93 -15.07
C ILE A 73 -4.21 18.44 -16.16
N ASP A 74 -3.55 19.56 -15.88
CA ASP A 74 -2.66 20.26 -16.80
C ASP A 74 -1.19 20.07 -16.40
N THR A 75 -0.87 20.30 -15.13
CA THR A 75 0.51 20.18 -14.63
C THR A 75 0.59 19.44 -13.31
N PHE A 76 1.76 18.89 -13.02
CA PHE A 76 2.13 18.36 -11.72
C PHE A 76 3.42 19.00 -11.19
N ASP A 77 3.52 19.03 -9.87
CA ASP A 77 4.64 19.56 -9.11
C ASP A 77 4.97 18.54 -8.02
N LEU A 78 6.04 17.77 -8.24
CA LEU A 78 6.47 16.67 -7.37
C LEU A 78 7.84 16.99 -6.78
N THR A 79 7.86 17.14 -5.47
CA THR A 79 9.10 17.26 -4.69
C THR A 79 9.43 15.92 -4.04
N PHE A 80 10.70 15.56 -3.97
CA PHE A 80 11.15 14.29 -3.37
C PHE A 80 11.67 14.45 -1.94
N GLY A 81 11.61 15.67 -1.39
CA GLY A 81 11.93 15.93 0.02
C GLY A 81 13.43 15.92 0.35
N GLY A 82 14.31 15.90 -0.66
CA GLY A 82 15.77 16.03 -0.50
C GLY A 82 16.56 14.80 -0.93
N GLY A 83 17.73 14.60 -0.30
CA GLY A 83 18.60 13.45 -0.55
C GLY A 83 19.28 13.43 -1.93
N GLY A 84 19.34 14.57 -2.62
CA GLY A 84 19.93 14.72 -3.95
C GLY A 84 19.02 14.35 -5.12
N ALA A 85 17.79 13.89 -4.84
CA ALA A 85 16.76 13.74 -5.86
C ALA A 85 16.32 15.12 -6.37
N SER A 86 16.22 15.26 -7.70
CA SER A 86 15.78 16.51 -8.33
C SER A 86 14.26 16.58 -8.37
N ASP A 87 13.70 17.67 -7.87
CA ASP A 87 12.27 17.94 -7.90
C ASP A 87 11.78 18.16 -9.34
N LEU A 88 10.54 17.71 -9.60
CA LEU A 88 9.85 17.83 -10.87
C LEU A 88 8.76 18.89 -10.76
N THR A 89 9.14 20.16 -10.91
CA THR A 89 8.23 21.30 -10.74
C THR A 89 7.58 21.72 -12.06
N GLY A 90 6.25 21.87 -12.07
CA GLY A 90 5.51 22.45 -13.21
C GLY A 90 5.54 21.60 -14.48
N GLN A 91 5.70 20.28 -14.34
CA GLN A 91 5.74 19.36 -15.47
C GLN A 91 4.35 19.20 -16.08
N ASP A 92 4.31 19.10 -17.41
CA ASP A 92 3.08 18.87 -18.18
C ASP A 92 2.53 17.46 -17.91
N PHE A 93 1.26 17.35 -17.54
CA PHE A 93 0.62 16.06 -17.28
C PHE A 93 0.46 15.20 -18.55
N GLY A 94 0.64 15.80 -19.74
CA GLY A 94 0.73 15.12 -21.02
C GLY A 94 2.08 14.42 -21.28
N VAL A 95 3.13 14.70 -20.49
CA VAL A 95 4.34 13.86 -20.47
C VAL A 95 4.12 12.63 -19.57
N ASP A 96 4.91 11.58 -19.75
CA ASP A 96 4.77 10.32 -18.99
C ASP A 96 4.78 10.58 -17.46
N PRO A 97 3.64 10.42 -16.77
CA PRO A 97 3.50 10.73 -15.34
C PRO A 97 3.84 9.51 -14.45
N LEU A 98 4.59 8.53 -14.99
CA LEU A 98 4.85 7.24 -14.35
C LEU A 98 6.33 7.01 -13.97
N THR A 99 7.28 7.69 -14.61
CA THR A 99 8.71 7.52 -14.31
C THR A 99 9.56 8.72 -14.77
N GLY A 100 10.76 8.85 -14.20
CA GLY A 100 11.76 9.82 -14.65
C GLY A 100 13.18 9.42 -14.24
N ASN A 101 14.19 10.15 -14.73
CA ASN A 101 15.60 9.93 -14.37
C ASN A 101 15.97 10.65 -13.06
N VAL A 102 15.23 10.34 -11.99
CA VAL A 102 15.42 10.92 -10.65
C VAL A 102 16.00 9.85 -9.72
N GLN A 103 16.94 10.22 -8.85
CA GLN A 103 17.64 9.29 -7.96
C GLN A 103 17.90 9.92 -6.58
N TYR A 104 17.79 9.13 -5.52
CA TYR A 104 18.38 9.51 -4.22
C TYR A 104 19.89 9.25 -4.25
N THR A 105 20.68 10.12 -3.64
CA THR A 105 22.15 10.01 -3.53
C THR A 105 22.61 9.81 -2.09
N SER A 106 21.70 9.91 -1.13
CA SER A 106 21.94 9.69 0.29
C SER A 106 20.85 8.82 0.90
N THR A 107 21.20 8.02 1.89
CA THR A 107 20.25 7.22 2.66
C THR A 107 19.43 8.08 3.62
N GLY A 108 18.21 7.67 3.92
CA GLY A 108 17.35 8.32 4.90
C GLY A 108 15.87 8.14 4.57
N GLN A 109 15.04 8.65 5.46
CA GLN A 109 13.61 8.75 5.23
C GLN A 109 13.30 10.14 4.65
N PHE A 110 12.60 10.17 3.52
CA PHE A 110 12.22 11.38 2.81
C PHE A 110 10.71 11.44 2.63
N THR A 111 10.17 12.65 2.52
CA THR A 111 8.74 12.88 2.26
C THR A 111 8.58 13.48 0.87
N ALA A 112 8.09 12.69 -0.08
CA ALA A 112 7.69 13.21 -1.37
C ALA A 112 6.34 13.92 -1.24
N THR A 113 6.20 15.07 -1.90
CA THR A 113 4.98 15.88 -1.89
C THR A 113 4.59 16.22 -3.32
N LEU A 114 3.35 15.87 -3.69
CA LEU A 114 2.76 16.12 -4.99
C LEU A 114 1.65 17.17 -4.90
N PHE A 115 1.66 18.10 -5.84
CA PHE A 115 0.51 18.91 -6.21
C PHE A 115 0.16 18.69 -7.68
N VAL A 116 -1.12 18.79 -8.01
CA VAL A 116 -1.60 18.84 -9.40
C VAL A 116 -2.43 20.10 -9.61
N THR A 117 -2.36 20.67 -10.80
CA THR A 117 -3.12 21.85 -11.20
C THR A 117 -3.97 21.50 -12.41
N ASP A 118 -5.24 21.87 -12.41
CA ASP A 118 -6.12 21.69 -13.56
C ASP A 118 -5.98 22.83 -14.60
N THR A 119 -6.56 22.64 -15.78
CA THR A 119 -6.55 23.63 -16.87
C THR A 119 -7.28 24.94 -16.55
N LEU A 120 -8.01 25.00 -15.43
CA LEU A 120 -8.66 26.21 -14.93
C LEU A 120 -7.80 26.91 -13.85
N GLY A 121 -6.61 26.39 -13.55
CA GLY A 121 -5.67 26.94 -12.58
C GLY A 121 -5.95 26.54 -11.13
N ASN A 122 -6.89 25.63 -10.86
CA ASN A 122 -7.15 25.16 -9.50
C ASN A 122 -6.06 24.16 -9.08
N ARG A 123 -5.44 24.41 -7.93
CA ARG A 123 -4.40 23.53 -7.35
C ARG A 123 -4.99 22.59 -6.31
N SER A 124 -4.49 21.35 -6.29
CA SER A 124 -4.90 20.34 -5.31
C SER A 124 -4.39 20.66 -3.90
N GLN A 125 -4.98 19.98 -2.91
CA GLN A 125 -4.27 19.72 -1.65
C GLN A 125 -3.05 18.81 -1.91
N PRO A 126 -2.01 18.86 -1.06
CA PRO A 126 -0.84 18.02 -1.24
C PRO A 126 -1.17 16.53 -1.03
N ALA A 127 -0.66 15.67 -1.90
CA ALA A 127 -0.51 14.24 -1.60
C ALA A 127 0.92 13.98 -1.14
N THR A 128 1.08 13.32 0.01
CA THR A 128 2.40 13.03 0.59
C THR A 128 2.65 11.54 0.66
N LEU A 129 3.93 11.16 0.52
CA LEU A 129 4.38 9.77 0.61
C LEU A 129 5.72 9.73 1.33
N THR A 130 5.84 8.86 2.33
CA THR A 130 7.13 8.58 2.98
C THR A 130 7.89 7.54 2.16
N ILE A 131 9.18 7.81 1.94
CA ILE A 131 10.09 7.01 1.14
C ILE A 131 11.32 6.70 1.98
N ASP A 132 11.71 5.45 2.02
CA ASP A 132 12.96 5.04 2.67
C ASP A 132 14.02 4.79 1.60
N ALA A 133 14.99 5.70 1.52
CA ALA A 133 16.15 5.53 0.66
C ALA A 133 17.24 4.79 1.44
N VAL A 134 17.68 3.67 0.89
CA VAL A 134 18.68 2.81 1.52
C VAL A 134 19.87 2.57 0.60
N ASP A 135 21.02 2.33 1.23
CA ASP A 135 22.21 1.86 0.53
C ASP A 135 22.32 0.34 0.71
N ILE A 136 22.84 -0.33 -0.30
CA ILE A 136 23.05 -1.77 -0.27
C ILE A 136 24.55 -2.01 -0.09
N ALA A 137 24.86 -2.77 0.97
CA ALA A 137 26.24 -3.18 1.22
C ALA A 137 26.82 -3.96 0.03
N ASN A 138 28.11 -3.77 -0.23
CA ASN A 138 28.84 -4.55 -1.21
C ASN A 138 28.71 -6.05 -0.92
N GLY A 139 28.37 -6.83 -1.96
CA GLY A 139 28.23 -8.28 -1.88
C GLY A 139 26.79 -8.79 -1.70
N ILE A 140 25.81 -7.91 -1.47
CA ILE A 140 24.40 -8.29 -1.55
C ILE A 140 24.03 -8.52 -3.02
N THR A 141 23.48 -9.69 -3.33
CA THR A 141 23.12 -10.08 -4.72
C THR A 141 21.65 -9.87 -5.03
N LYS A 142 20.80 -9.79 -4.00
CA LYS A 142 19.36 -9.58 -4.11
C LYS A 142 18.80 -9.02 -2.80
N VAL A 143 17.83 -8.12 -2.91
CA VAL A 143 17.03 -7.61 -1.80
C VAL A 143 15.59 -8.03 -2.00
N TYR A 144 14.94 -8.43 -0.91
CA TYR A 144 13.53 -8.76 -0.85
C TYR A 144 12.82 -7.63 -0.09
N ILE A 145 11.76 -7.12 -0.67
CA ILE A 145 11.01 -5.98 -0.13
C ILE A 145 9.59 -6.47 0.09
N ALA A 146 9.22 -6.60 1.35
CA ALA A 146 7.86 -6.91 1.76
C ALA A 146 7.06 -5.63 1.96
N THR A 147 5.84 -5.61 1.45
CA THR A 147 4.92 -4.47 1.58
C THR A 147 3.59 -4.94 2.15
N SER A 148 2.90 -4.05 2.86
CA SER A 148 1.62 -4.35 3.50
C SER A 148 0.42 -4.27 2.55
N ASP A 149 0.60 -3.92 1.28
CA ASP A 149 -0.49 -3.65 0.33
C ASP A 149 -0.27 -4.17 -1.10
N THR A 150 0.97 -4.47 -1.47
CA THR A 150 1.36 -4.77 -2.85
C THR A 150 2.23 -6.01 -2.97
N GLY A 151 2.38 -6.79 -1.88
CA GLY A 151 3.10 -8.05 -1.83
C GLY A 151 4.63 -7.87 -1.76
N ILE A 152 5.33 -8.75 -2.47
CA ILE A 152 6.79 -8.84 -2.49
C ILE A 152 7.35 -8.22 -3.76
N PHE A 153 8.41 -7.44 -3.59
CA PHE A 153 9.29 -7.02 -4.67
C PHE A 153 10.67 -7.63 -4.47
N THR A 154 11.36 -7.90 -5.58
CA THR A 154 12.78 -8.20 -5.54
C THR A 154 13.55 -7.09 -6.24
N TYR A 155 14.74 -6.82 -5.73
CA TYR A 155 15.65 -5.87 -6.32
C TYR A 155 17.02 -6.54 -6.47
N VAL A 156 17.60 -6.42 -7.65
CA VAL A 156 18.99 -6.78 -7.93
C VAL A 156 19.78 -5.48 -8.09
N PRO A 157 20.92 -5.30 -7.41
CA PRO A 157 21.74 -4.10 -7.52
C PRO A 157 21.99 -3.64 -8.95
N GLY A 158 21.73 -2.36 -9.21
CA GLY A 158 21.82 -1.73 -10.54
C GLY A 158 20.58 -1.88 -11.41
N GLY A 159 19.55 -2.62 -10.98
CA GLY A 159 18.26 -2.72 -11.65
C GLY A 159 17.19 -1.80 -11.07
N THR A 160 15.93 -2.07 -11.42
CA THR A 160 14.74 -1.52 -10.78
C THR A 160 14.06 -2.61 -9.95
N PRO A 161 13.36 -2.28 -8.85
CA PRO A 161 12.53 -3.26 -8.14
C PRO A 161 11.48 -3.87 -9.07
N VAL A 162 11.30 -5.19 -9.00
CA VAL A 162 10.33 -5.95 -9.81
C VAL A 162 9.40 -6.70 -8.88
N THR A 163 8.09 -6.66 -9.19
CA THR A 163 7.07 -7.42 -8.47
C THR A 163 7.35 -8.91 -8.56
N ALA A 164 7.28 -9.60 -7.43
CA ALA A 164 7.53 -11.03 -7.29
C ALA A 164 6.31 -11.74 -6.67
N ASN A 165 5.12 -11.54 -7.25
CA ASN A 165 3.84 -12.02 -6.69
C ASN A 165 3.19 -13.14 -7.51
N ALA A 166 3.96 -13.90 -8.29
CA ALA A 166 3.41 -14.93 -9.16
C ALA A 166 2.57 -15.96 -8.35
N GLY A 167 1.26 -16.02 -8.60
CA GLY A 167 0.35 -16.92 -7.89
C GLY A 167 -0.13 -16.41 -6.51
N LEU A 168 0.23 -15.19 -6.11
CA LEU A 168 -0.25 -14.54 -4.89
C LEU A 168 -1.42 -13.59 -5.22
N SER A 169 -2.43 -13.53 -4.35
CA SER A 169 -3.56 -12.61 -4.52
C SER A 169 -4.27 -12.30 -3.20
N GLY A 170 -5.11 -11.25 -3.20
CA GLY A 170 -5.91 -10.90 -2.03
C GLY A 170 -5.02 -10.66 -0.80
N GLY A 171 -5.37 -11.29 0.33
CA GLY A 171 -4.62 -11.16 1.58
C GLY A 171 -3.18 -11.71 1.52
N ASP A 172 -2.81 -12.51 0.51
CA ASP A 172 -1.41 -12.95 0.34
C ASP A 172 -0.46 -11.76 0.07
N LEU A 173 -0.98 -10.63 -0.41
CA LEU A 173 -0.22 -9.42 -0.74
C LEU A 173 -0.01 -8.49 0.46
N ASN A 174 -0.68 -8.76 1.58
CA ASN A 174 -0.62 -7.95 2.78
C ASN A 174 0.45 -8.53 3.70
N VAL A 175 1.72 -8.21 3.42
CA VAL A 175 2.85 -8.84 4.11
C VAL A 175 3.12 -8.11 5.42
N SER A 176 3.09 -8.85 6.53
CA SER A 176 3.34 -8.34 7.88
C SER A 176 4.78 -8.57 8.33
N MET A 177 5.44 -9.62 7.82
CA MET A 177 6.82 -9.96 8.17
C MET A 177 7.48 -10.71 7.01
N GLY A 178 8.75 -10.44 6.75
CA GLY A 178 9.53 -11.10 5.72
C GLY A 178 10.94 -11.40 6.20
N ARG A 179 11.48 -12.56 5.83
CA ARG A 179 12.81 -13.00 6.26
C ARG A 179 13.49 -13.89 5.24
N LEU A 180 14.69 -13.48 4.85
CA LEU A 180 15.63 -14.35 4.14
C LEU A 180 16.20 -15.38 5.13
N ASN A 181 16.16 -16.65 4.76
CA ASN A 181 16.76 -17.69 5.58
C ASN A 181 18.29 -17.53 5.57
N PRO A 182 18.93 -17.29 6.72
CA PRO A 182 20.37 -17.02 6.78
C PRO A 182 21.22 -18.20 6.27
N ASN A 183 20.71 -19.43 6.36
CA ASN A 183 21.41 -20.62 5.87
C ASN A 183 21.54 -20.66 4.34
N PHE A 184 20.67 -19.92 3.62
CA PHE A 184 20.62 -19.89 2.16
C PHE A 184 20.89 -18.48 1.60
N ALA A 185 21.22 -17.51 2.45
CA ALA A 185 21.38 -16.11 2.05
C ALA A 185 22.55 -15.88 1.08
N ASN A 186 23.61 -16.69 1.21
CA ASN A 186 24.82 -16.59 0.39
C ASN A 186 24.78 -17.44 -0.89
N LEU A 187 23.68 -18.16 -1.14
CA LEU A 187 23.52 -18.91 -2.37
C LEU A 187 23.24 -17.96 -3.56
N PRO A 188 23.43 -18.44 -4.81
CA PRO A 188 22.97 -17.70 -5.98
C PRO A 188 21.51 -17.25 -5.84
N SER A 189 21.16 -16.10 -6.41
CA SER A 189 19.85 -15.46 -6.19
C SER A 189 18.65 -16.33 -6.56
N GLY A 190 18.80 -17.31 -7.46
CA GLY A 190 17.77 -18.29 -7.83
C GLY A 190 17.68 -19.52 -6.90
N GLN A 191 18.46 -19.55 -5.82
CA GLN A 191 18.48 -20.61 -4.79
C GLN A 191 18.29 -20.04 -3.39
N GLN A 192 18.08 -18.73 -3.27
CA GLN A 192 17.84 -18.08 -1.98
C GLN A 192 16.44 -18.43 -1.47
N HIS A 193 16.34 -18.74 -0.18
CA HIS A 193 15.09 -19.11 0.45
C HIS A 193 14.51 -17.94 1.24
N TYR A 194 13.35 -17.44 0.82
CA TYR A 194 12.69 -16.32 1.45
C TYR A 194 11.32 -16.73 1.98
N TRP A 195 11.04 -16.36 3.23
CA TRP A 195 9.79 -16.67 3.91
C TRP A 195 9.12 -15.37 4.31
N PHE A 196 7.80 -15.32 4.23
CA PHE A 196 7.04 -14.19 4.72
C PHE A 196 5.73 -14.65 5.33
N ALA A 197 5.19 -13.78 6.18
CA ALA A 197 3.87 -13.89 6.72
C ALA A 197 2.98 -12.78 6.19
N CYS A 198 1.72 -13.11 5.99
CA CYS A 198 0.69 -12.25 5.43
C CYS A 198 -0.66 -12.59 6.08
N ASP A 199 -1.70 -11.83 5.72
CA ASP A 199 -3.05 -12.02 6.28
C ASP A 199 -3.56 -13.46 6.17
N THR A 200 -3.11 -14.21 5.16
CA THR A 200 -3.58 -15.58 4.89
C THR A 200 -2.63 -16.67 5.42
N GLY A 201 -1.64 -16.30 6.23
CA GLY A 201 -0.71 -17.21 6.88
C GLY A 201 0.75 -17.04 6.43
N VAL A 202 1.46 -18.17 6.27
CA VAL A 202 2.90 -18.21 5.97
C VAL A 202 3.13 -18.73 4.57
N ILE A 203 3.97 -18.03 3.81
CA ILE A 203 4.32 -18.35 2.42
C ILE A 203 5.84 -18.32 2.30
N PHE A 204 6.40 -19.22 1.50
CA PHE A 204 7.84 -19.24 1.27
C PHE A 204 8.21 -19.59 -0.17
N SER A 205 9.42 -19.19 -0.54
CA SER A 205 10.07 -19.54 -1.79
C SER A 205 11.41 -20.20 -1.49
N VAL A 206 11.79 -21.15 -2.34
CA VAL A 206 13.10 -21.83 -2.32
C VAL A 206 13.94 -21.52 -3.58
N ASP A 207 13.42 -20.66 -4.45
CA ASP A 207 13.96 -20.39 -5.79
C ASP A 207 14.16 -18.89 -6.03
N GLY A 208 14.39 -18.13 -4.97
CA GLY A 208 14.65 -16.70 -5.09
C GLY A 208 13.43 -15.85 -5.37
N ALA A 209 12.25 -16.26 -4.88
CA ALA A 209 10.94 -15.65 -5.18
C ALA A 209 10.51 -15.78 -6.65
N ALA A 210 10.88 -16.88 -7.32
CA ALA A 210 10.32 -17.21 -8.64
C ALA A 210 8.98 -17.95 -8.51
N THR A 211 8.85 -18.82 -7.50
CA THR A 211 7.61 -19.49 -7.12
C THR A 211 7.37 -19.43 -5.62
N TRP A 212 6.10 -19.55 -5.23
CA TRP A 212 5.65 -19.46 -3.85
C TRP A 212 4.90 -20.71 -3.42
N THR A 213 5.22 -21.20 -2.22
CA THR A 213 4.54 -22.31 -1.54
C THR A 213 3.83 -21.77 -0.32
N LYS A 214 2.51 -21.93 -0.28
CA LYS A 214 1.67 -21.52 0.85
C LYS A 214 1.58 -22.64 1.88
N ILE A 215 1.75 -22.30 3.15
CA ILE A 215 1.55 -23.21 4.26
C ILE A 215 0.11 -23.02 4.76
N THR A 216 -0.75 -23.97 4.41
CA THR A 216 -2.17 -23.94 4.78
C THR A 216 -2.37 -24.24 6.26
N LYS A 217 -3.52 -23.86 6.82
CA LYS A 217 -3.92 -24.29 8.18
C LYS A 217 -3.78 -25.80 8.37
N ALA A 218 -4.24 -26.59 7.41
CA ALA A 218 -4.16 -28.04 7.49
C ALA A 218 -2.72 -28.54 7.66
N ALA A 219 -1.75 -27.87 7.06
CA ALA A 219 -0.33 -28.19 7.22
C ALA A 219 0.22 -27.76 8.59
N LEU A 220 -0.21 -26.60 9.10
CA LEU A 220 0.23 -26.07 10.40
C LEU A 220 -0.40 -26.79 11.60
N GLY A 221 -1.58 -27.36 11.41
CA GLY A 221 -2.38 -27.96 12.46
C GLY A 221 -2.99 -26.94 13.42
N ASP A 222 -3.92 -27.41 14.24
CA ASP A 222 -4.47 -26.63 15.35
C ASP A 222 -3.50 -26.69 16.54
N PRO A 223 -3.09 -25.55 17.11
CA PRO A 223 -2.24 -25.55 18.28
C PRO A 223 -2.96 -26.14 19.49
N THR A 224 -2.20 -26.87 20.31
CA THR A 224 -2.74 -27.41 21.55
C THR A 224 -3.01 -26.26 22.51
N ASN A 225 -4.29 -25.92 22.66
CA ASN A 225 -4.73 -24.92 23.60
C ASN A 225 -5.00 -25.56 24.96
N THR A 226 -4.11 -25.32 25.93
CA THR A 226 -4.23 -25.87 27.29
C THR A 226 -5.03 -24.97 28.24
N ALA A 227 -5.46 -23.78 27.79
CA ALA A 227 -6.17 -22.80 28.63
C ALA A 227 -7.70 -23.02 28.67
N GLY A 228 -8.23 -24.04 27.99
CA GLY A 228 -9.64 -24.45 28.06
C GLY A 228 -10.61 -23.55 27.30
N ASP A 229 -10.10 -22.56 26.56
CA ASP A 229 -10.77 -21.72 25.58
C ASP A 229 -10.96 -22.43 24.23
N GLY A 230 -11.69 -21.80 23.31
CA GLY A 230 -12.16 -22.37 22.04
C GLY A 230 -11.04 -22.90 21.13
N SER A 231 -11.45 -23.61 20.07
CA SER A 231 -10.53 -24.08 19.03
C SER A 231 -9.78 -22.90 18.39
N PRO A 232 -8.45 -23.02 18.18
CA PRO A 232 -7.60 -21.95 17.65
C PRO A 232 -8.16 -21.29 16.37
N PRO A 233 -7.79 -20.02 16.09
CA PRO A 233 -8.30 -19.29 14.93
C PRO A 233 -7.88 -19.94 13.61
N ASP A 234 -8.59 -19.56 12.54
CA ASP A 234 -8.12 -19.86 11.18
C ASP A 234 -6.78 -19.15 10.91
N THR A 235 -6.01 -19.65 9.94
CA THR A 235 -4.77 -18.96 9.51
C THR A 235 -5.00 -17.55 9.01
N ASP A 236 -6.26 -17.21 8.70
CA ASP A 236 -6.70 -15.93 8.16
C ASP A 236 -7.02 -14.90 9.28
N ASP A 237 -7.01 -15.29 10.56
CA ASP A 237 -7.37 -14.44 11.71
C ASP A 237 -6.15 -14.03 12.60
N LEU A 238 -4.93 -14.05 12.04
CA LEU A 238 -3.70 -13.84 12.79
C LEU A 238 -3.18 -12.40 12.65
N ASP A 239 -3.02 -11.71 13.78
CA ASP A 239 -2.59 -10.30 13.81
C ASP A 239 -1.08 -10.13 13.62
N GLU A 240 -0.28 -11.07 14.15
CA GLU A 240 1.17 -10.98 14.09
C GLU A 240 1.82 -12.36 13.97
N ILE A 241 2.76 -12.46 13.04
CA ILE A 241 3.53 -13.66 12.77
C ILE A 241 5.02 -13.29 12.71
N SER A 242 5.84 -13.89 13.57
CA SER A 242 7.29 -13.76 13.53
C SER A 242 7.93 -15.06 13.05
N ILE A 243 8.83 -14.97 12.07
CA ILE A 243 9.52 -16.13 11.49
C ILE A 243 11.00 -16.08 11.90
N THR A 244 11.53 -17.20 12.39
CA THR A 244 12.97 -17.35 12.62
C THR A 244 13.46 -18.74 12.22
N PHE A 245 14.76 -18.84 11.95
CA PHE A 245 15.42 -20.06 11.47
C PHE A 245 16.45 -20.52 12.49
N ASP A 246 16.58 -21.83 12.64
CA ASP A 246 17.66 -22.40 13.45
C ASP A 246 18.99 -22.21 12.69
N PRO A 247 20.01 -21.59 13.31
CA PRO A 247 21.33 -21.43 12.70
C PRO A 247 22.12 -22.74 12.60
N GLN A 248 21.69 -23.81 13.28
CA GLN A 248 22.37 -25.10 13.33
C GLN A 248 21.64 -26.22 12.57
N ASP A 249 20.33 -26.11 12.38
CA ASP A 249 19.56 -27.05 11.54
C ASP A 249 18.80 -26.31 10.44
N VAL A 250 19.27 -26.45 9.20
CA VAL A 250 18.69 -25.77 8.04
C VAL A 250 17.23 -26.16 7.78
N ARG A 251 16.76 -27.29 8.33
CA ARG A 251 15.37 -27.75 8.21
C ARG A 251 14.47 -27.13 9.27
N ARG A 252 15.04 -26.55 10.33
CA ARG A 252 14.25 -26.06 11.45
C ARG A 252 13.83 -24.61 11.29
N VAL A 253 12.51 -24.41 11.32
CA VAL A 253 11.85 -23.11 11.21
C VAL A 253 10.92 -22.94 12.39
N TYR A 254 10.89 -21.74 12.95
CA TYR A 254 10.00 -21.36 14.03
C TYR A 254 9.08 -20.24 13.58
N VAL A 255 7.82 -20.33 13.98
CA VAL A 255 6.80 -19.34 13.71
C VAL A 255 6.09 -19.02 15.02
N LEU A 256 6.23 -17.79 15.49
CA LEU A 256 5.43 -17.27 16.60
C LEU A 256 4.17 -16.64 16.02
N ARG A 257 3.00 -16.93 16.59
CA ARG A 257 1.72 -16.39 16.18
C ARG A 257 1.00 -15.77 17.34
N LEU A 258 0.36 -14.63 17.11
CA LEU A 258 -0.53 -13.98 18.05
C LEU A 258 -1.95 -13.94 17.49
N THR A 259 -2.92 -14.40 18.28
CA THR A 259 -4.33 -14.24 17.94
C THR A 259 -4.75 -12.81 18.14
N ASN A 260 -5.73 -12.35 17.37
CA ASN A 260 -6.33 -11.07 17.64
C ASN A 260 -6.99 -11.02 19.03
N SER A 261 -7.08 -9.82 19.60
CA SER A 261 -7.68 -9.58 20.92
C SER A 261 -9.20 -9.76 20.92
N THR A 262 -9.81 -10.21 19.84
CA THR A 262 -11.28 -10.44 19.75
C THR A 262 -11.63 -11.92 19.62
N TRP A 263 -10.61 -12.79 19.53
CA TRP A 263 -10.78 -14.20 19.22
C TRP A 263 -11.39 -14.99 20.38
N ASN A 264 -11.07 -14.64 21.62
CA ASN A 264 -11.68 -15.25 22.80
C ASN A 264 -12.57 -14.27 23.55
N ALA A 265 -13.49 -14.82 24.36
CA ALA A 265 -14.42 -14.04 25.17
C ALA A 265 -13.74 -13.17 26.24
N SER A 266 -12.47 -13.45 26.56
CA SER A 266 -11.65 -12.66 27.48
C SER A 266 -11.00 -11.43 26.82
N PHE A 267 -11.06 -11.33 25.49
CA PHE A 267 -10.37 -10.33 24.68
C PHE A 267 -8.84 -10.32 24.86
N ASP A 268 -8.25 -11.46 25.24
CA ASP A 268 -6.83 -11.60 25.52
C ASP A 268 -6.11 -12.28 24.35
N PRO A 269 -5.09 -11.65 23.72
CA PRO A 269 -4.34 -12.29 22.65
C PRO A 269 -3.58 -13.52 23.19
N ARG A 270 -3.69 -14.65 22.49
CA ARG A 270 -2.92 -15.86 22.78
C ARG A 270 -1.70 -15.92 21.87
N ALA A 271 -0.56 -16.30 22.44
CA ALA A 271 0.64 -16.59 21.68
C ALA A 271 0.80 -18.10 21.48
N PHE A 272 1.16 -18.50 20.26
CA PHE A 272 1.43 -19.89 19.92
C PHE A 272 2.78 -19.98 19.22
N LEU A 273 3.65 -20.86 19.74
CA LEU A 273 4.91 -21.18 19.08
C LEU A 273 4.70 -22.43 18.24
N TYR A 274 4.95 -22.30 16.95
CA TYR A 274 5.02 -23.39 16.00
C TYR A 274 6.47 -23.62 15.61
N TRP A 275 6.82 -24.88 15.35
CA TRP A 275 8.08 -25.21 14.72
C TRP A 275 7.93 -26.38 13.78
N SER A 276 8.79 -26.41 12.78
CA SER A 276 8.92 -27.52 11.84
C SER A 276 10.35 -28.03 11.90
N ASP A 277 10.53 -29.35 11.97
CA ASP A 277 11.83 -30.01 11.79
C ASP A 277 12.03 -30.49 10.33
N THR A 278 11.06 -30.21 9.45
CA THR A 278 11.01 -30.68 8.07
C THR A 278 10.79 -29.52 7.10
N TYR A 279 11.31 -28.34 7.42
CA TYR A 279 11.28 -27.15 6.56
C TYR A 279 9.88 -26.75 6.08
N GLY A 280 8.89 -26.84 6.97
CA GLY A 280 7.51 -26.44 6.72
C GLY A 280 6.57 -27.52 6.22
N THR A 281 7.03 -28.77 6.02
CA THR A 281 6.15 -29.89 5.62
C THR A 281 5.26 -30.37 6.77
N THR A 282 5.81 -30.58 7.97
CA THR A 282 5.07 -30.93 9.18
C THR A 282 5.36 -29.92 10.28
N TRP A 283 4.38 -29.72 11.16
CA TRP A 283 4.44 -28.72 12.21
C TRP A 283 4.07 -29.32 13.56
N LEU A 284 4.75 -28.81 14.58
CA LEU A 284 4.46 -29.02 15.99
C LEU A 284 4.17 -27.65 16.60
N SER A 285 3.38 -27.60 17.66
CA SER A 285 3.00 -26.34 18.28
C SER A 285 2.61 -26.47 19.76
N PHE A 286 2.76 -25.37 20.50
CA PHE A 286 2.22 -25.23 21.86
C PHE A 286 1.87 -23.77 22.17
N GLY A 287 0.96 -23.56 23.13
CA GLY A 287 0.60 -22.23 23.64
C GLY A 287 1.68 -21.63 24.55
N VAL A 288 2.11 -20.41 24.25
CA VAL A 288 3.13 -19.66 25.01
C VAL A 288 2.41 -18.67 25.93
N GLY A 289 2.03 -19.15 27.11
CA GLY A 289 1.40 -18.31 28.14
C GLY A 289 -0.13 -18.26 28.07
N ALA A 290 -0.71 -17.84 29.19
CA ALA A 290 -2.13 -17.55 29.39
C ALA A 290 -2.27 -16.11 29.92
#